data_AF-A0A840S081-F1
#
_entry.id   AF-A0A840S081-F1
#
_cell.length_a   1.000
_cell.length_b   1.000
_cell.length_c   1.000
_cell.angle_alpha   90.00
_cell.angle_beta   90.00
_cell.angle_gamma   90.00
#
_symmetry.space_group_name_H-M   'P 1'
#
loop_
_entity.id
_entity.type
_entity.pdbx_description
1 polymer ?
#
loop_
_entity_poly.entity_id
_entity_poly.type
_entity_poly.pdbx_seq_one_letter_code
_entity_poly.pdbx_strand_id
1 'polypeptide(L)'
;MSLMFLPKAIDTKFLPVSVEPISYNATTFLPKDVHLALSLVLASQEFHKAKRTSRLLRFLVEKSLTGEVRETSEYAIGIGVFDRDPATYSTDHDPIVRVQIGRLREKLKAYYAVKGAHTDISFDIPLGSYMPLIHKTVVPDIVGPPESLLTVVPLLSVSSDTQGAVFTSGLTEELTFQLFKMFGTKIVPPLFYGVSDLASPKKRHLLEGSIRVEGVFVRAALRLIDVEKSSIAWAEQFDHKGPLLISAQQELASKMCMALKLHFLSITATC
;
A
#
# COMPACT_ATOMS: atom_id res chain seq x y z
N MET A 1 -18.26 -57.21 -8.23
CA MET A 1 -18.01 -57.05 -6.78
C MET A 1 -16.63 -56.40 -6.65
N SER A 2 -16.50 -55.09 -6.85
CA SER A 2 -16.67 -54.00 -5.86
C SER A 2 -15.96 -54.24 -4.53
N LEU A 3 -14.86 -53.52 -4.32
CA LEU A 3 -14.27 -53.05 -3.06
C LEU A 3 -13.02 -52.22 -3.44
N MET A 4 -13.19 -50.93 -3.77
CA MET A 4 -12.97 -49.77 -2.89
C MET A 4 -11.76 -49.93 -1.95
N PHE A 5 -10.65 -49.30 -2.31
CA PHE A 5 -9.67 -48.78 -1.35
C PHE A 5 -9.29 -47.35 -1.76
N LEU A 6 -9.72 -46.40 -0.93
CA LEU A 6 -9.38 -44.98 -0.96
C LEU A 6 -7.90 -44.77 -0.62
N PRO A 7 -7.18 -43.82 -1.24
CA PRO A 7 -5.92 -43.35 -0.69
C PRO A 7 -6.18 -42.41 0.51
N LYS A 8 -5.35 -42.60 1.56
CA LYS A 8 -5.31 -41.84 2.81
C LYS A 8 -5.15 -40.32 2.58
N ALA A 9 -5.83 -39.56 3.42
CA ALA A 9 -5.70 -38.11 3.55
C ALA A 9 -4.24 -37.68 3.76
N ILE A 10 -3.79 -36.73 2.93
CA ILE A 10 -2.56 -35.98 3.17
C ILE A 10 -2.93 -34.84 4.10
N ASP A 11 -2.45 -34.94 5.33
CA ASP A 11 -2.63 -33.97 6.41
C ASP A 11 -1.69 -32.77 6.14
N THR A 12 -2.09 -31.83 5.28
CA THR A 12 -1.36 -30.57 5.10
C THR A 12 -1.70 -29.61 6.23
N LYS A 13 -1.00 -29.76 7.35
CA LYS A 13 -0.81 -28.68 8.33
C LYS A 13 -0.23 -27.46 7.60
N PHE A 14 -1.06 -26.44 7.40
CA PHE A 14 -0.60 -25.10 7.04
C PHE A 14 0.31 -24.57 8.16
N LEU A 15 1.62 -24.66 7.95
CA LEU A 15 2.57 -23.84 8.67
C LEU A 15 2.55 -22.44 8.04
N PRO A 16 2.39 -21.35 8.81
CA PRO A 16 2.48 -20.01 8.25
C PRO A 16 3.88 -19.80 7.69
N VAL A 17 3.95 -19.39 6.42
CA VAL A 17 5.20 -19.00 5.76
C VAL A 17 5.77 -17.81 6.52
N SER A 18 6.85 -18.04 7.26
CA SER A 18 7.66 -17.00 7.88
C SER A 18 8.33 -16.19 6.77
N VAL A 19 7.77 -15.03 6.43
CA VAL A 19 8.45 -14.06 5.57
C VAL A 19 9.55 -13.43 6.41
N GLU A 20 10.80 -13.86 6.22
CA GLU A 20 11.94 -13.20 6.87
C GLU A 20 12.10 -11.78 6.30
N PRO A 21 12.13 -10.74 7.16
CA PRO A 21 12.35 -9.39 6.69
C PRO A 21 13.79 -9.23 6.23
N ILE A 22 14.00 -9.00 4.93
CA ILE A 22 15.33 -8.69 4.41
C ILE A 22 15.73 -7.31 4.94
N SER A 23 16.64 -7.29 5.91
CA SER A 23 17.15 -6.10 6.56
C SER A 23 18.20 -5.45 5.67
N TYR A 24 17.81 -4.47 4.85
CA TYR A 24 18.75 -3.69 4.04
C TYR A 24 19.17 -2.41 4.77
N ASN A 25 20.48 -2.18 4.83
CA ASN A 25 21.11 -1.03 5.47
C ASN A 25 20.65 0.30 4.84
N ALA A 26 20.69 1.37 5.64
CA ALA A 26 20.11 2.70 5.42
C ALA A 26 20.56 3.50 4.16
N THR A 27 21.20 2.88 3.17
CA THR A 27 21.71 3.55 1.96
C THR A 27 20.75 3.49 0.76
N THR A 28 19.56 2.89 0.91
CA THR A 28 18.63 2.61 -0.21
C THR A 28 17.33 3.44 -0.19
N PHE A 29 17.10 4.26 0.83
CA PHE A 29 15.89 5.08 0.96
C PHE A 29 16.20 6.56 0.82
N LEU A 30 15.40 7.29 0.04
CA LEU A 30 15.48 8.75 0.05
C LEU A 30 14.90 9.26 1.39
N PRO A 31 15.60 10.13 2.13
CA PRO A 31 15.13 10.62 3.44
C PRO A 31 13.70 11.19 3.41
N LYS A 32 13.34 11.87 2.32
CA LYS A 32 11.98 12.38 2.09
C LYS A 32 10.89 11.30 2.12
N ASP A 33 11.17 10.09 1.61
CA ASP A 33 10.19 9.02 1.52
C ASP A 33 9.99 8.38 2.90
N VAL A 34 11.07 8.27 3.68
CA VAL A 34 11.04 7.84 5.08
C VAL A 34 10.26 8.83 5.94
N HIS A 35 10.49 10.14 5.76
CA HIS A 35 9.73 11.18 6.47
C HIS A 35 8.25 11.16 6.11
N LEU A 36 7.90 10.93 4.84
CA LEU A 36 6.53 10.79 4.39
C LEU A 36 5.86 9.57 5.07
N ALA A 37 6.52 8.41 5.05
CA ALA A 37 6.01 7.21 5.71
C ALA A 37 5.81 7.43 7.22
N LEU A 38 6.78 8.07 7.88
CA LEU A 38 6.67 8.45 9.29
C LEU A 38 5.48 9.38 9.54
N SER A 39 5.28 10.40 8.70
CA SER A 39 4.14 11.32 8.86
C SER A 39 2.79 10.60 8.81
N LEU A 40 2.65 9.60 7.93
CA LEU A 40 1.43 8.81 7.77
C LEU A 40 1.17 7.91 8.99
N VAL A 41 2.21 7.25 9.51
CA VAL A 41 2.14 6.49 10.76
C VAL A 41 1.71 7.40 11.90
N LEU A 42 2.31 8.59 12.05
CA LEU A 42 2.01 9.50 13.15
C LEU A 42 0.61 10.14 13.06
N ALA A 43 0.06 10.29 11.86
CA ALA A 43 -1.30 10.80 11.64
C ALA A 43 -2.39 9.73 11.83
N SER A 44 -2.03 8.46 11.98
CA SER A 44 -2.97 7.34 12.14
C SER A 44 -3.77 7.38 13.44
N GLN A 45 -4.87 6.63 13.50
CA GLN A 45 -5.70 6.55 14.70
C GLN A 45 -4.94 5.95 15.89
N GLU A 46 -4.00 5.05 15.63
CA GLU A 46 -3.15 4.40 16.61
C GLU A 46 -2.18 5.38 17.27
N PHE A 47 -1.71 6.41 16.53
CA PHE A 47 -0.65 7.33 16.97
C PHE A 47 -1.10 8.77 17.23
N HIS A 48 -2.19 9.25 16.62
CA HIS A 48 -2.60 10.67 16.69
C HIS A 48 -2.83 11.16 18.14
N LYS A 49 -3.30 10.27 19.04
CA LYS A 49 -3.47 10.59 20.48
C LYS A 49 -2.27 10.19 21.35
N ALA A 50 -1.29 9.48 20.81
CA ALA A 50 -0.18 8.88 21.56
C ALA A 50 1.10 9.74 21.54
N LYS A 51 1.02 10.99 22.02
CA LYS A 51 2.08 12.02 21.90
C LYS A 51 3.48 11.53 22.30
N ARG A 52 3.62 10.85 23.46
CA ARG A 52 4.92 10.33 23.94
C ARG A 52 5.49 9.27 23.01
N THR A 53 4.68 8.30 22.58
CA THR A 53 5.09 7.24 21.65
C THR A 53 5.42 7.80 20.26
N SER A 54 4.69 8.81 19.81
CA SER A 54 4.96 9.53 18.56
C SER A 54 6.29 10.29 18.58
N ARG A 55 6.62 10.95 19.71
CA ARG A 55 7.94 11.59 19.91
C ARG A 55 9.06 10.57 19.87
N LEU A 56 8.88 9.42 20.52
CA LEU A 56 9.85 8.32 20.52
C LEU A 56 10.09 7.80 19.10
N LEU A 57 9.04 7.45 18.35
CA LEU A 57 9.19 6.94 16.98
C LEU A 57 9.92 7.93 16.08
N ARG A 58 9.56 9.21 16.15
CA ARG A 58 10.23 10.26 15.37
C ARG A 58 11.72 10.33 15.68
N PHE A 59 12.07 10.41 16.97
CA PHE A 59 13.47 10.46 17.39
C PHE A 59 14.29 9.28 16.85
N LEU A 60 13.74 8.07 16.96
CA LEU A 60 14.41 6.85 16.52
C LEU A 60 14.58 6.78 15.00
N VAL A 61 13.56 7.18 14.22
CA VAL A 61 13.64 7.20 12.75
C VAL A 61 14.66 8.23 12.27
N GLU A 62 14.68 9.44 12.85
CA GLU A 62 15.68 10.46 12.53
C GLU A 62 17.11 9.95 12.82
N LYS A 63 17.32 9.32 13.98
CA LYS A 63 18.63 8.71 14.32
C LYS A 63 19.02 7.55 13.40
N SER A 64 18.04 6.81 12.89
CA SER A 64 18.31 5.76 11.89
C SER A 64 18.75 6.32 10.53
N LEU A 65 18.24 7.50 10.14
CA LEU A 65 18.60 8.18 8.89
C LEU A 65 19.99 8.82 8.94
N THR A 66 20.43 9.29 10.11
CA THR A 66 21.78 9.86 10.29
C THR A 66 22.87 8.78 10.46
N GLY A 67 22.50 7.51 10.65
CA GLY A 67 23.44 6.39 10.80
C GLY A 67 24.14 6.34 12.17
N GLU A 68 23.69 7.15 13.14
CA GLU A 68 24.31 7.29 14.46
C GLU A 68 23.80 6.22 15.43
N VAL A 69 24.13 4.95 15.16
CA VAL A 69 23.67 3.80 15.97
C VAL A 69 24.08 3.91 17.44
N ARG A 70 25.23 4.55 17.73
CA ARG A 70 25.81 4.68 19.08
C ARG A 70 24.99 5.56 20.05
N GLU A 71 24.07 6.38 19.56
CA GLU A 71 23.27 7.29 20.40
C GLU A 71 21.84 6.79 20.71
N THR A 72 21.57 5.51 20.48
CA THR A 72 20.25 4.90 20.76
C THR A 72 20.25 3.98 21.99
N SER A 73 21.19 4.17 22.90
CA SER A 73 21.16 3.46 24.19
C SER A 73 19.93 3.82 25.00
N GLU A 74 19.50 2.93 25.90
CA GLU A 74 18.36 3.18 26.79
C GLU A 74 18.54 4.49 27.58
N TYR A 75 19.78 4.77 27.97
CA TYR A 75 20.16 5.99 28.67
C TYR A 75 19.93 7.24 27.80
N ALA A 76 20.47 7.24 26.57
CA ALA A 76 20.37 8.36 25.64
C ALA A 76 18.91 8.65 25.25
N ILE A 77 18.09 7.62 25.05
CA ILE A 77 16.66 7.77 24.76
C ILE A 77 15.93 8.37 25.97
N GLY A 78 16.25 7.92 27.18
CA GLY A 78 15.64 8.45 28.40
C GLY A 78 15.82 9.96 28.55
N ILE A 79 17.02 10.46 28.26
CA ILE A 79 17.31 11.90 28.30
C ILE A 79 16.67 12.61 27.09
N GLY A 80 16.97 12.17 25.86
CA GLY A 80 16.60 12.89 24.63
C GLY A 80 15.10 12.89 24.31
N VAL A 81 14.36 11.86 24.75
CA VAL A 81 12.93 11.69 24.43
C VAL A 81 12.05 11.88 25.65
N PHE A 82 12.47 11.38 26.81
CA PHE A 82 11.65 11.39 28.03
C PHE A 82 12.06 12.45 29.04
N ASP A 83 12.98 13.34 28.66
CA ASP A 83 13.42 14.50 29.45
C ASP A 83 13.88 14.08 30.86
N ARG A 84 14.50 12.90 30.96
CA ARG A 84 15.06 12.42 32.22
C ARG A 84 16.34 13.19 32.56
N ASP A 85 16.51 13.47 33.83
CA ASP A 85 17.68 14.17 34.34
C ASP A 85 18.93 13.27 34.29
N PRO A 86 19.98 13.65 33.54
CA PRO A 86 21.22 12.88 33.44
C PRO A 86 21.91 12.63 34.79
N ALA A 87 21.70 13.50 35.79
CA ALA A 87 22.33 13.34 37.10
C ALA A 87 21.71 12.22 37.96
N THR A 88 20.47 11.85 37.67
CA THR A 88 19.67 10.94 38.53
C THR A 88 19.07 9.75 37.80
N TYR A 89 19.06 9.76 36.47
CA TYR A 89 18.45 8.71 35.67
C TYR A 89 19.31 7.44 35.62
N SER A 90 18.71 6.31 36.01
CA SER A 90 19.28 4.97 35.87
C SER A 90 18.33 4.07 35.11
N THR A 91 18.86 3.38 34.09
CA THR A 91 18.13 2.40 33.28
C THR A 91 17.75 1.14 34.06
N ASP A 92 18.39 0.89 35.21
CA ASP A 92 18.08 -0.28 36.04
C ASP A 92 16.80 -0.06 36.86
N HIS A 93 16.58 1.18 37.30
CA HIS A 93 15.48 1.53 38.21
C HIS A 93 14.30 2.22 37.52
N ASP A 94 14.51 2.85 36.36
CA ASP A 94 13.46 3.50 35.59
C ASP A 94 13.25 2.83 34.22
N PRO A 95 12.24 1.93 34.10
CA PRO A 95 12.01 1.18 32.88
C PRO A 95 11.24 1.98 31.81
N ILE A 96 11.15 3.32 31.92
CA ILE A 96 10.33 4.14 31.02
C ILE A 96 10.60 3.86 29.55
N VAL A 97 11.87 3.75 29.14
CA VAL A 97 12.23 3.48 27.74
C VAL A 97 11.78 2.09 27.33
N ARG A 98 12.07 1.05 28.14
CA ARG A 98 11.62 -0.33 27.87
C ARG A 98 10.10 -0.41 27.70
N VAL A 99 9.35 0.23 28.60
CA VAL A 99 7.88 0.25 28.57
C VAL A 99 7.37 0.97 27.33
N GLN A 100 7.93 2.13 26.99
CA GLN A 100 7.47 2.90 25.83
C GLN A 100 7.85 2.25 24.50
N ILE A 101 8.99 1.58 24.42
CA ILE A 101 9.38 0.76 23.26
C ILE A 101 8.41 -0.42 23.09
N GLY A 102 8.03 -1.09 24.18
CA GLY A 102 7.01 -2.14 24.13
C GLY A 102 5.69 -1.64 23.53
N ARG A 103 5.18 -0.52 24.05
CA ARG A 103 3.98 0.14 23.52
C ARG A 103 4.14 0.61 22.08
N LEU A 104 5.34 1.06 21.70
CA LEU A 104 5.63 1.46 20.33
C LEU A 104 5.54 0.26 19.37
N ARG A 105 6.14 -0.88 19.73
CA ARG A 105 6.04 -2.13 18.96
C ARG A 105 4.58 -2.57 18.82
N GLU A 106 3.81 -2.57 19.89
CA GLU A 106 2.37 -2.92 19.85
C GLU A 106 1.58 -2.00 18.92
N LYS A 107 1.85 -0.69 18.96
CA LYS A 107 1.17 0.29 18.10
C LYS A 107 1.59 0.17 16.64
N LEU A 108 2.87 -0.04 16.35
CA LEU A 108 3.34 -0.31 14.99
C LEU A 108 2.67 -1.59 14.45
N LYS A 109 2.62 -2.66 15.26
CA LYS A 109 1.93 -3.90 14.90
C LYS A 109 0.45 -3.67 14.62
N ALA A 110 -0.25 -2.92 15.46
CA ALA A 110 -1.67 -2.59 15.26
C ALA A 110 -1.89 -1.76 13.98
N TYR A 111 -1.06 -0.74 13.76
CA TYR A 111 -1.11 0.12 12.59
C TYR A 111 -0.94 -0.68 11.29
N TYR A 112 0.09 -1.52 11.22
CA TYR A 112 0.38 -2.34 10.04
C TYR A 112 -0.54 -3.57 9.89
N ALA A 113 -1.32 -3.94 10.91
CA ALA A 113 -2.30 -5.03 10.83
C ALA A 113 -3.63 -4.60 10.16
N VAL A 114 -4.08 -3.36 10.35
CA VAL A 114 -5.38 -2.87 9.86
C VAL A 114 -5.28 -2.19 8.50
N LYS A 115 -4.18 -1.49 8.24
CA LYS A 115 -3.84 -0.90 6.95
C LYS A 115 -2.68 -1.69 6.36
N GLY A 116 -2.99 -2.71 5.55
CA GLY A 116 -1.99 -3.34 4.71
C GLY A 116 -1.15 -2.24 4.04
N ALA A 117 0.16 -2.28 4.26
CA ALA A 117 1.10 -1.18 4.03
C ALA A 117 0.83 -0.43 2.70
N HIS A 118 0.19 0.72 2.77
CA HIS A 118 -0.06 1.57 1.60
C HIS A 118 1.13 2.49 1.28
N THR A 119 2.27 2.24 1.94
CA THR A 119 3.53 2.93 1.74
C THR A 119 4.62 1.91 1.49
N ASP A 120 5.46 2.16 0.49
CA ASP A 120 6.64 1.37 0.15
C ASP A 120 7.62 1.21 1.31
N ILE A 121 7.42 1.92 2.43
CA ILE A 121 8.27 1.90 3.63
C ILE A 121 7.43 1.51 4.85
N SER A 122 7.96 0.60 5.66
CA SER A 122 7.45 0.25 6.99
C SER A 122 8.56 0.29 8.04
N PHE A 123 8.14 0.44 9.31
CA PHE A 123 9.04 0.47 10.46
C PHE A 123 8.78 -0.74 11.35
N ASP A 124 9.83 -1.52 11.63
CA ASP A 124 9.82 -2.55 12.65
C ASP A 124 10.87 -2.25 13.72
N ILE A 125 10.64 -2.68 14.96
CA ILE A 125 11.61 -2.51 16.05
C ILE A 125 11.84 -3.89 16.66
N PRO A 126 12.96 -4.56 16.32
CA PRO A 126 13.25 -5.91 16.80
C PRO A 126 13.30 -5.99 18.33
N LEU A 127 12.97 -7.17 18.87
CA LEU A 127 13.20 -7.48 20.28
C LEU A 127 14.70 -7.34 20.61
N GLY A 128 15.00 -6.77 21.77
CA GLY A 128 16.39 -6.50 22.20
C GLY A 128 17.05 -5.30 21.53
N SER A 129 16.41 -4.64 20.56
CA SER A 129 16.88 -3.41 19.93
C SER A 129 15.94 -2.23 20.21
N TYR A 130 16.50 -1.03 20.28
CA TYR A 130 15.72 0.22 20.24
C TYR A 130 15.74 0.88 18.86
N MET A 131 16.65 0.47 17.97
CA MET A 131 16.76 1.03 16.64
C MET A 131 15.69 0.43 15.71
N PRO A 132 14.91 1.27 15.01
CA PRO A 132 13.97 0.79 14.01
C PRO A 132 14.72 0.28 12.78
N LEU A 133 14.26 -0.85 12.27
CA LEU A 133 14.56 -1.29 10.92
C LEU A 133 13.56 -0.64 9.97
N ILE A 134 14.10 -0.01 8.94
CA ILE A 134 13.30 0.55 7.85
C ILE A 134 13.24 -0.53 6.77
N HIS A 135 12.05 -1.08 6.57
CA HIS A 135 11.81 -2.05 5.52
C HIS A 135 11.26 -1.34 4.30
N LYS A 136 11.73 -1.72 3.12
CA LYS A 136 10.93 -1.52 1.93
C LYS A 136 9.80 -2.54 2.05
N THR A 137 8.59 -2.08 2.31
CA THR A 137 7.44 -2.94 2.11
C THR A 137 7.35 -3.15 0.62
N VAL A 138 7.92 -4.26 0.12
CA VAL A 138 7.31 -4.91 -1.02
C VAL A 138 5.92 -5.20 -0.50
N VAL A 139 4.93 -4.43 -0.93
CA VAL A 139 3.53 -4.80 -0.72
C VAL A 139 3.49 -6.26 -1.15
N PRO A 140 3.37 -7.25 -0.22
CA PRO A 140 3.18 -8.61 -0.66
C PRO A 140 1.97 -8.52 -1.56
N ASP A 141 2.05 -9.21 -2.68
CA ASP A 141 1.18 -9.07 -3.82
C ASP A 141 -0.30 -9.46 -3.48
N ILE A 142 -0.93 -8.72 -2.57
CA ILE A 142 -2.15 -8.97 -1.81
C ILE A 142 -2.74 -7.56 -1.60
N VAL A 143 -3.63 -7.03 -2.43
CA VAL A 143 -4.79 -7.61 -3.10
C VAL A 143 -4.84 -6.92 -4.46
N GLY A 144 -4.32 -7.60 -5.49
CA GLY A 144 -4.68 -7.31 -6.87
C GLY A 144 -5.56 -8.44 -7.37
N PRO A 145 -6.10 -8.37 -8.59
CA PRO A 145 -6.89 -9.48 -9.13
C PRO A 145 -6.09 -10.79 -9.04
N PRO A 146 -6.77 -11.92 -8.75
CA PRO A 146 -6.15 -13.16 -8.27
C PRO A 146 -5.03 -13.62 -9.22
N GLU A 147 -3.77 -13.53 -8.80
CA GLU A 147 -2.56 -13.88 -9.58
C GLU A 147 -2.47 -13.26 -10.99
N SER A 148 -3.34 -12.30 -11.33
CA SER A 148 -3.55 -11.87 -12.72
C SER A 148 -3.04 -10.46 -12.95
N LEU A 149 -2.43 -10.23 -14.11
CA LEU A 149 -2.06 -8.87 -14.53
C LEU A 149 -3.33 -8.09 -14.91
N LEU A 150 -3.38 -6.82 -14.49
CA LEU A 150 -4.42 -5.87 -14.87
C LEU A 150 -3.87 -4.91 -15.92
N THR A 151 -4.31 -5.08 -17.15
CA THR A 151 -3.91 -4.22 -18.26
C THR A 151 -4.86 -3.04 -18.36
N VAL A 152 -4.32 -1.82 -18.27
CA VAL A 152 -5.10 -0.59 -18.44
C VAL A 152 -5.01 -0.14 -19.88
N VAL A 153 -6.15 0.00 -20.54
CA VAL A 153 -6.27 0.58 -21.88
C VAL A 153 -6.45 2.09 -21.76
N PRO A 154 -5.93 2.91 -22.71
CA PRO A 154 -6.25 4.33 -22.72
C PRO A 154 -7.77 4.54 -22.69
N LEU A 155 -8.24 5.41 -21.79
CA LEU A 155 -9.66 5.71 -21.72
C LEU A 155 -10.09 6.39 -23.02
N LEU A 156 -11.21 5.95 -23.58
CA LEU A 156 -11.73 6.49 -24.83
C LEU A 156 -12.53 7.76 -24.56
N SER A 157 -12.16 8.88 -25.18
CA SER A 157 -13.01 10.07 -25.18
C SER A 157 -14.15 9.85 -26.18
N VAL A 158 -15.38 9.85 -25.67
CA VAL A 158 -16.60 9.81 -26.50
C VAL A 158 -17.05 11.21 -26.88
N SER A 159 -16.58 12.23 -26.16
CA SER A 159 -16.81 13.64 -26.45
C SER A 159 -16.02 14.05 -27.70
N SER A 160 -16.63 14.85 -28.56
CA SER A 160 -16.01 15.33 -29.81
C SER A 160 -15.15 16.58 -29.64
N ASP A 161 -15.13 17.18 -28.45
CA ASP A 161 -14.40 18.41 -28.15
C ASP A 161 -13.00 18.15 -27.58
N THR A 162 -12.10 19.10 -27.83
CA THR A 162 -10.70 19.04 -27.38
C THR A 162 -10.58 19.00 -25.86
N GLN A 163 -11.49 19.66 -25.14
CA GLN A 163 -11.43 19.73 -23.68
C GLN A 163 -11.71 18.35 -23.06
N GLY A 164 -12.70 17.63 -23.59
CA GLY A 164 -12.99 16.24 -23.23
C GLY A 164 -11.82 15.29 -23.55
N ALA A 165 -11.17 15.46 -24.70
CA ALA A 165 -10.01 14.64 -25.07
C ALA A 165 -8.81 14.87 -24.12
N VAL A 166 -8.47 16.13 -23.82
CA VAL A 166 -7.39 16.48 -22.88
C VAL A 166 -7.71 15.98 -21.47
N PHE A 167 -8.95 16.16 -21.02
CA PHE A 167 -9.38 15.66 -19.71
C PHE A 167 -9.28 14.14 -19.62
N THR A 168 -9.69 13.42 -20.67
CA THR A 168 -9.64 11.95 -20.75
C THR A 168 -8.21 11.43 -20.70
N SER A 169 -7.28 12.09 -21.40
CA SER A 169 -5.85 11.74 -21.37
C SER A 169 -5.28 11.95 -19.96
N GLY A 170 -5.55 13.10 -19.33
CA GLY A 170 -5.11 13.36 -17.95
C GLY A 170 -5.70 12.36 -16.94
N LEU A 171 -6.98 12.01 -17.10
CA LEU A 171 -7.63 10.99 -16.26
C LEU A 171 -7.04 9.60 -16.48
N THR A 172 -6.60 9.25 -17.69
CA THR A 172 -5.91 7.97 -17.97
C THR A 172 -4.59 7.87 -17.21
N GLU A 173 -3.79 8.93 -17.23
CA GLU A 173 -2.52 9.00 -16.50
C GLU A 173 -2.74 8.91 -14.99
N GLU A 174 -3.68 9.71 -14.46
CA GLU A 174 -4.00 9.72 -13.03
C GLU A 174 -4.56 8.37 -12.56
N LEU A 175 -5.45 7.74 -13.35
CA LEU A 175 -5.97 6.41 -13.06
C LEU A 175 -4.86 5.37 -13.04
N THR A 176 -3.99 5.36 -14.05
CA THR A 176 -2.86 4.41 -14.13
C THR A 176 -1.91 4.58 -12.95
N PHE A 177 -1.59 5.83 -12.58
CA PHE A 177 -0.77 6.15 -11.41
C PHE A 177 -1.39 5.64 -10.11
N GLN A 178 -2.67 5.94 -9.86
CA GLN A 178 -3.35 5.50 -8.62
C GLN A 178 -3.52 3.98 -8.57
N LEU A 179 -3.84 3.33 -9.69
CA LEU A 179 -3.89 1.87 -9.79
C LEU A 179 -2.53 1.26 -9.48
N PHE A 180 -1.44 1.80 -10.02
CA PHE A 180 -0.08 1.32 -9.72
C PHE A 180 0.25 1.49 -8.23
N LYS A 181 -0.08 2.64 -7.63
CA LYS A 181 0.09 2.82 -6.18
C LYS A 181 -0.72 1.84 -5.35
N MET A 182 -1.87 1.39 -5.86
CA MET A 182 -2.79 0.50 -5.15
C MET A 182 -2.46 -0.98 -5.32
N PHE A 183 -2.06 -1.39 -6.51
CA PHE A 183 -1.91 -2.80 -6.91
C PHE A 183 -0.46 -3.18 -7.27
N GLY A 184 0.47 -2.23 -7.27
CA GLY A 184 1.89 -2.46 -7.52
C GLY A 184 2.19 -2.94 -8.93
N THR A 185 3.12 -3.90 -9.03
CA THR A 185 3.67 -4.43 -10.29
C THR A 185 2.67 -5.25 -11.12
N LYS A 186 1.45 -5.47 -10.61
CA LYS A 186 0.37 -6.13 -11.36
C LYS A 186 -0.26 -5.26 -12.44
N ILE A 187 -0.03 -3.94 -12.40
CA ILE A 187 -0.57 -3.01 -13.39
C ILE A 187 0.32 -3.00 -14.63
N VAL A 188 -0.28 -3.29 -15.78
CA VAL A 188 0.34 -3.11 -17.10
C VAL A 188 -0.19 -1.80 -17.69
N PRO A 189 0.68 -0.78 -17.86
CA PRO A 189 0.24 0.53 -18.32
C PRO A 189 -0.03 0.55 -19.84
N PRO A 190 -0.79 1.55 -20.32
CA PRO A 190 -1.25 1.62 -21.70
C PRO A 190 -0.19 1.55 -22.79
N LEU A 191 1.02 2.09 -22.55
CA LEU A 191 2.11 2.09 -23.52
C LEU A 191 2.66 0.69 -23.85
N PHE A 192 2.35 -0.31 -23.01
CA PHE A 192 2.73 -1.70 -23.21
C PHE A 192 1.56 -2.57 -23.69
N TYR A 193 0.40 -1.96 -23.93
CA TYR A 193 -0.77 -2.61 -24.52
C TYR A 193 -0.41 -3.12 -25.93
N GLY A 194 -0.45 -4.44 -26.12
CA GLY A 194 -0.06 -5.13 -27.38
C GLY A 194 1.38 -5.66 -27.42
N VAL A 195 2.31 -5.14 -26.60
CA VAL A 195 3.69 -5.66 -26.50
C VAL A 195 3.80 -6.76 -25.44
N SER A 196 2.89 -6.77 -24.46
CA SER A 196 2.78 -7.78 -23.39
C SER A 196 2.35 -9.18 -23.89
N ASP A 197 2.17 -9.38 -25.19
CA ASP A 197 1.90 -10.70 -25.80
C ASP A 197 3.16 -11.55 -26.01
N LEU A 198 4.35 -11.02 -25.75
CA LEU A 198 5.62 -11.72 -25.98
C LEU A 198 6.13 -12.56 -24.79
N ALA A 199 5.44 -12.54 -23.64
CA ALA A 199 5.74 -13.44 -22.53
C ALA A 199 4.45 -13.79 -21.77
N SER A 200 3.97 -15.02 -21.91
CA SER A 200 2.80 -15.52 -21.20
C SER A 200 3.04 -15.55 -19.69
N PRO A 201 2.09 -15.01 -18.89
CA PRO A 201 1.61 -15.83 -17.77
C PRO A 201 0.08 -15.80 -17.58
N LYS A 202 -0.36 -16.85 -16.86
CA LYS A 202 -1.65 -17.12 -16.20
C LYS A 202 -2.51 -15.88 -15.88
N LYS A 203 -3.81 -15.98 -16.19
CA LYS A 203 -4.94 -15.05 -15.89
C LYS A 203 -4.66 -13.55 -16.19
N ARG A 204 -5.47 -12.94 -17.06
CA ARG A 204 -5.36 -11.51 -17.40
C ARG A 204 -6.72 -10.83 -17.29
N HIS A 205 -6.74 -9.64 -16.71
CA HIS A 205 -7.88 -8.76 -16.76
C HIS A 205 -7.55 -7.54 -17.61
N LEU A 206 -8.52 -7.10 -18.41
CA LEU A 206 -8.43 -5.86 -19.18
C LEU A 206 -9.35 -4.82 -18.54
N LEU A 207 -8.78 -3.68 -18.19
CA LEU A 207 -9.54 -2.50 -17.79
C LEU A 207 -9.66 -1.56 -18.98
N GLU A 208 -10.88 -1.47 -19.50
CA GLU A 208 -11.23 -0.49 -20.52
C GLU A 208 -12.23 0.52 -19.95
N GLY A 209 -12.29 1.70 -20.54
CA GLY A 209 -13.26 2.69 -20.14
C GLY A 209 -13.47 3.77 -21.17
N SER A 210 -14.58 4.48 -21.01
CA SER A 210 -14.98 5.57 -21.87
C SER A 210 -15.38 6.78 -21.03
N ILE A 211 -14.94 7.97 -21.44
CA ILE A 211 -15.23 9.23 -20.80
C ILE A 211 -16.11 10.06 -21.72
N ARG A 212 -17.22 10.53 -21.18
CA ARG A 212 -18.11 11.50 -21.82
C ARG A 212 -18.11 12.78 -21.00
N VAL A 213 -17.85 13.88 -21.66
CA VAL A 213 -17.87 15.23 -21.10
C VAL A 213 -18.96 16.02 -21.81
N GLU A 214 -19.81 16.65 -21.02
CA GLU A 214 -20.89 17.53 -21.48
C GLU A 214 -20.90 18.80 -20.61
N GLY A 215 -20.21 19.83 -21.07
CA GLY A 215 -19.98 21.05 -20.28
C GLY A 215 -19.22 20.76 -18.98
N VAL A 216 -19.91 20.83 -17.85
CA VAL A 216 -19.36 20.55 -16.51
C VAL A 216 -19.71 19.17 -15.98
N PHE A 217 -20.40 18.35 -16.78
CA PHE A 217 -20.75 16.99 -16.41
C PHE A 217 -19.77 16.02 -17.04
N VAL A 218 -19.20 15.15 -16.23
CA VAL A 218 -18.35 14.05 -16.66
C VAL A 218 -19.00 12.75 -16.25
N ARG A 219 -19.17 11.85 -17.21
CA ARG A 219 -19.51 10.46 -16.95
C ARG A 219 -18.39 9.57 -17.44
N ALA A 220 -17.82 8.81 -16.53
CA ALA A 220 -16.89 7.75 -16.83
C ALA A 220 -17.58 6.40 -16.71
N ALA A 221 -17.41 5.53 -17.70
CA ALA A 221 -17.83 4.13 -17.62
C ALA A 221 -16.59 3.25 -17.70
N LEU A 222 -16.40 2.36 -16.73
CA LEU A 222 -15.33 1.36 -16.75
C LEU A 222 -15.91 -0.04 -16.87
N ARG A 223 -15.15 -0.90 -17.54
CA ARG A 223 -15.39 -2.34 -17.62
C ARG A 223 -14.10 -3.09 -17.37
N LEU A 224 -14.22 -4.12 -16.53
CA LEU A 224 -13.20 -5.12 -16.31
C LEU A 224 -13.59 -6.36 -17.10
N ILE A 225 -12.73 -6.79 -18.02
CA ILE A 225 -12.92 -7.98 -18.84
C ILE A 225 -12.04 -9.10 -18.29
N ASP A 226 -12.64 -10.25 -18.01
CA ASP A 226 -11.92 -11.51 -17.82
C ASP A 226 -11.52 -12.00 -19.23
N VAL A 227 -10.24 -11.89 -19.57
CA VAL A 227 -9.73 -12.18 -20.92
C VAL A 227 -9.83 -13.68 -21.23
N GLU A 228 -9.67 -14.54 -20.22
CA GLU A 228 -9.76 -16.00 -20.39
C GLU A 228 -11.20 -16.42 -20.71
N LYS A 229 -12.18 -15.85 -20.00
CA LYS A 229 -13.60 -16.15 -20.23
C LYS A 229 -14.24 -15.29 -21.33
N SER A 230 -13.51 -14.30 -21.84
CA SER A 230 -14.03 -13.32 -22.81
C SER A 230 -15.36 -12.68 -22.35
N SER A 231 -15.43 -12.31 -21.07
CA SER A 231 -16.67 -11.81 -20.45
C SER A 231 -16.42 -10.59 -19.57
N ILE A 232 -17.44 -9.75 -19.38
CA ILE A 232 -17.37 -8.63 -18.44
C ILE A 232 -17.46 -9.21 -17.03
N ALA A 233 -16.37 -9.10 -16.27
CA ALA A 233 -16.30 -9.50 -14.86
C ALA A 233 -16.92 -8.44 -13.95
N TRP A 234 -16.80 -7.16 -14.34
CA TRP A 234 -17.35 -6.03 -13.60
C TRP A 234 -17.49 -4.80 -14.49
N ALA A 235 -18.47 -3.95 -14.17
CA ALA A 235 -18.67 -2.67 -14.83
C ALA A 235 -19.32 -1.68 -13.87
N GLU A 236 -18.89 -0.42 -13.92
CA GLU A 236 -19.47 0.64 -13.09
C GLU A 236 -19.35 2.00 -13.80
N GLN A 237 -20.24 2.93 -13.43
CA GLN A 237 -20.24 4.30 -13.92
C GLN A 237 -19.97 5.27 -12.77
N PHE A 238 -19.19 6.31 -13.08
CA PHE A 238 -18.78 7.35 -12.14
C PHE A 238 -19.11 8.70 -12.73
N ASP A 239 -19.86 9.49 -11.96
CA ASP A 239 -20.24 10.84 -12.34
C ASP A 239 -19.47 11.88 -11.53
N HIS A 240 -19.07 12.95 -12.20
CA HIS A 240 -18.57 14.17 -11.59
C HIS A 240 -19.29 15.38 -12.19
N LYS A 241 -19.62 16.35 -11.33
CA LYS A 241 -20.21 17.63 -11.73
C LYS A 241 -19.32 18.75 -11.23
N GLY A 242 -18.69 19.46 -12.14
CA GLY A 242 -17.80 20.56 -11.80
C GLY A 242 -16.84 20.93 -12.93
N PRO A 243 -15.96 21.91 -12.67
CA PRO A 243 -14.90 22.28 -13.59
C PRO A 243 -13.96 21.10 -13.89
N LEU A 244 -13.50 21.01 -15.15
CA LEU A 244 -12.61 19.96 -15.65
C LEU A 244 -11.15 20.20 -15.23
N LEU A 245 -10.92 20.31 -13.92
CA LEU A 245 -9.63 20.55 -13.31
C LEU A 245 -8.91 19.24 -12.97
N ILE A 246 -7.62 19.34 -12.65
CA ILE A 246 -6.80 18.21 -12.17
C ILE A 246 -7.42 17.56 -10.91
N SER A 247 -8.04 18.35 -10.03
CA SER A 247 -8.73 17.83 -8.84
C SER A 247 -9.89 16.90 -9.21
N ALA A 248 -10.62 17.18 -10.30
CA ALA A 248 -11.69 16.32 -10.77
C ALA A 248 -11.14 14.99 -11.33
N GLN A 249 -9.98 15.02 -11.98
CA GLN A 249 -9.30 13.81 -12.45
C GLN A 249 -8.87 12.93 -11.27
N GLN A 250 -8.26 13.54 -10.24
CA GLN A 250 -7.84 12.85 -9.01
C GLN A 250 -9.02 12.24 -8.25
N GLU A 251 -10.12 12.98 -8.11
CA GLU A 251 -11.33 12.53 -7.44
C GLU A 251 -11.98 11.34 -8.18
N LEU A 252 -12.17 11.46 -9.50
CA LEU A 252 -12.73 10.39 -10.32
C LEU A 252 -11.85 9.14 -10.29
N ALA A 253 -10.54 9.28 -10.51
CA ALA A 253 -9.60 8.17 -10.46
C ALA A 253 -9.62 7.46 -9.09
N SER A 254 -9.73 8.23 -8.00
CA SER A 254 -9.81 7.65 -6.65
C SER A 254 -11.07 6.83 -6.44
N LYS A 255 -12.23 7.32 -6.89
CA LYS A 255 -13.50 6.57 -6.85
C LYS A 255 -13.41 5.28 -7.66
N MET A 256 -12.85 5.34 -8.88
CA MET A 256 -12.67 4.18 -9.75
C MET A 256 -11.76 3.12 -9.12
N CYS A 257 -10.61 3.53 -8.59
CA CYS A 257 -9.67 2.62 -7.93
C CYS A 257 -10.30 1.96 -6.71
N MET A 258 -11.05 2.72 -5.90
CA MET A 258 -11.73 2.19 -4.72
C MET A 258 -12.79 1.15 -5.10
N ALA A 259 -13.60 1.43 -6.13
CA ALA A 259 -14.61 0.48 -6.60
C ALA A 259 -13.99 -0.82 -7.12
N LEU A 260 -12.92 -0.72 -7.92
CA LEU A 260 -12.14 -1.89 -8.37
C LEU A 260 -11.54 -2.68 -7.20
N LYS A 261 -10.99 -2.00 -6.20
CA LYS A 261 -10.46 -2.65 -4.99
C LYS A 261 -11.54 -3.43 -4.25
N LEU A 262 -12.71 -2.82 -4.04
CA LEU A 262 -13.85 -3.47 -3.39
C LEU A 262 -14.33 -4.69 -4.19
N HIS A 263 -14.38 -4.59 -5.51
CA HIS A 263 -14.71 -5.73 -6.37
C HIS A 263 -13.70 -6.88 -6.19
N PHE A 264 -12.39 -6.61 -6.25
CA PHE A 264 -11.39 -7.66 -6.05
C PHE A 264 -11.43 -8.28 -4.65
N LEU A 265 -11.66 -7.47 -3.61
CA LEU A 265 -11.85 -7.96 -2.24
C LEU A 265 -13.06 -8.89 -2.13
N SER A 266 -14.17 -8.55 -2.79
CA SER A 266 -15.39 -9.38 -2.77
C SER A 266 -15.18 -10.75 -3.42
N ILE A 267 -14.41 -10.82 -4.51
CA ILE A 267 -14.13 -12.11 -5.18
C ILE A 267 -13.16 -12.94 -4.34
N THR A 268 -12.16 -12.33 -3.72
CA THR A 268 -11.19 -13.06 -2.88
C THR A 268 -11.78 -13.61 -1.59
N ALA A 269 -12.84 -13.00 -1.05
CA ALA A 269 -13.51 -13.48 0.15
C ALA A 269 -14.41 -14.71 -0.09
N THR A 270 -14.65 -15.07 -1.36
CA THR A 270 -15.56 -16.16 -1.76
C THR A 270 -14.80 -17.42 -2.22
N CYS A 271 -13.46 -17.38 -2.23
CA CYS A 271 -12.57 -18.50 -2.56
C CYS A 271 -11.87 -19.01 -1.30
#